data_AF-A0A382ZP99-F1
#
_entry.id   AF-A0A382ZP99-F1
#
_cell.length_a   1.000
_cell.length_b   1.000
_cell.length_c   1.000
_cell.angle_alpha   90.00
_cell.angle_beta   90.00
_cell.angle_gamma   90.00
#
_symmetry.space_group_name_H-M   'P 1'
#
loop_
_entity.id
_entity.type
_entity.pdbx_description
1 polymer ?
#
loop_
_entity_poly.entity_id
_entity_poly.type
_entity_poly.pdbx_seq_one_letter_code
_entity_poly.pdbx_strand_id
1 'polypeptide(L)'
;MKTIDRLKQEQVLENVQSGSDRDEDFQVYQIRTAHLRHPVFRMLINDSRLLDLVESLIGPDIRLIHYQGVYKPAHTGGEVRWHQDNDYFKVAENRTISVWLALDDVTVENGCMWYLPGHHHQLLQHEQLWDTSQKKGFYLA
;
A
#
# COMPACT_ATOMS: atom_id res chain seq x y z
N MET A 1 16.58 -16.54 -13.54
CA MET A 1 15.33 -15.77 -13.74
C MET A 1 15.36 -14.57 -12.80
N LYS A 2 15.13 -13.33 -13.28
CA LYS A 2 15.11 -12.15 -12.41
C LYS A 2 13.90 -12.25 -11.47
N THR A 3 14.04 -11.84 -10.21
CA THR A 3 13.04 -12.05 -9.14
C THR A 3 11.65 -11.51 -9.50
N ILE A 4 11.57 -10.38 -10.20
CA ILE A 4 10.30 -9.77 -10.62
C ILE A 4 9.54 -10.67 -11.61
N ASP A 5 10.22 -11.23 -12.60
CA ASP A 5 9.59 -12.09 -13.62
C ASP A 5 8.97 -13.33 -12.98
N ARG A 6 9.68 -13.91 -11.99
CA ARG A 6 9.17 -15.03 -11.19
C ARG A 6 7.90 -14.65 -10.43
N LEU A 7 7.92 -13.50 -9.73
CA LEU A 7 6.78 -13.08 -8.92
C LEU A 7 5.55 -12.70 -9.77
N LYS A 8 5.76 -12.19 -10.99
CA LYS A 8 4.69 -11.98 -11.98
C LYS A 8 4.09 -13.32 -12.41
N GLN A 9 4.92 -14.31 -12.75
CA GLN A 9 4.45 -15.65 -13.15
C GLN A 9 3.69 -16.36 -12.02
N GLU A 10 4.12 -16.20 -10.78
CA GLU A 10 3.46 -16.77 -9.59
C GLU A 10 2.21 -16.00 -9.14
N GLN A 11 1.80 -14.94 -9.88
CA GLN A 11 0.66 -14.08 -9.58
C GLN A 11 0.69 -13.48 -8.16
N VAL A 12 1.90 -13.17 -7.67
CA VAL A 12 2.11 -12.57 -6.33
C VAL A 12 2.34 -11.06 -6.44
N LEU A 13 2.76 -10.62 -7.62
CA LEU A 13 3.06 -9.23 -7.95
C LEU A 13 2.02 -8.71 -8.95
N GLU A 14 1.25 -7.71 -8.54
CA GLU A 14 0.31 -6.99 -9.40
C GLU A 14 0.85 -5.58 -9.65
N ASN A 15 0.91 -5.13 -10.91
CA ASN A 15 1.14 -3.72 -11.18
C ASN A 15 -0.20 -2.98 -11.00
N VAL A 16 -0.22 -1.99 -10.12
CA VAL A 16 -1.46 -1.31 -9.72
C VAL A 16 -1.57 0.11 -10.22
N GLN A 17 -0.54 0.63 -10.89
CA GLN A 17 -0.48 2.04 -11.27
C GLN A 17 -0.13 2.30 -12.74
N SER A 18 0.22 1.29 -13.52
CA SER A 18 0.32 1.49 -14.96
C SER A 18 -1.06 1.39 -15.61
N GLY A 19 -1.15 1.95 -16.81
CA GLY A 19 -2.07 1.44 -17.82
C GLY A 19 -1.95 -0.07 -18.04
N SER A 20 -2.46 -0.58 -19.16
CA SER A 20 -2.19 -1.97 -19.57
C SER A 20 -0.73 -2.35 -19.28
N ASP A 21 -0.42 -3.62 -19.02
CA ASP A 21 0.95 -4.14 -18.75
C ASP A 21 2.05 -3.73 -19.76
N ARG A 22 1.68 -2.96 -20.80
CA ARG A 22 2.49 -2.36 -21.86
C ARG A 22 2.87 -0.88 -21.63
N ASP A 23 2.33 -0.18 -20.62
CA ASP A 23 2.79 1.18 -20.25
C ASP A 23 4.02 1.05 -19.34
N GLU A 24 5.20 1.09 -19.96
CA GLU A 24 6.49 0.94 -19.27
C GLU A 24 6.92 2.20 -18.50
N ASP A 25 6.23 3.33 -18.73
CA ASP A 25 6.68 4.64 -18.26
C ASP A 25 6.57 4.82 -16.74
N PHE A 26 5.57 4.19 -16.08
CA PHE A 26 5.38 4.29 -14.62
C PHE A 26 4.83 3.00 -14.02
N GLN A 27 5.53 2.44 -13.03
CA GLN A 27 5.27 1.15 -12.42
C GLN A 27 5.20 1.29 -10.90
N VAL A 28 4.11 0.77 -10.32
CA VAL A 28 4.02 0.54 -8.88
C VAL A 28 3.50 -0.87 -8.69
N TYR A 29 4.31 -1.69 -8.03
CA TYR A 29 3.96 -3.08 -7.81
C TYR A 29 3.45 -3.28 -6.40
N GLN A 30 2.37 -4.06 -6.29
CA GLN A 30 1.88 -4.58 -5.02
C GLN A 30 2.27 -6.04 -4.87
N ILE A 31 2.86 -6.36 -3.72
CA ILE A 31 3.11 -7.72 -3.27
C ILE A 31 2.04 -8.05 -2.24
N ARG A 32 1.08 -8.90 -2.61
CA ARG A 32 -0.02 -9.27 -1.71
C ARG A 32 0.37 -10.45 -0.83
N THR A 33 -0.14 -10.42 0.41
CA THR A 33 -0.12 -11.53 1.35
C THR A 33 1.25 -12.19 1.58
N ALA A 34 2.36 -11.44 1.49
CA ALA A 34 3.70 -11.98 1.66
C ALA A 34 3.90 -12.65 3.03
N HIS A 35 3.19 -12.18 4.06
CA HIS A 35 3.13 -12.79 5.39
C HIS A 35 2.56 -14.23 5.41
N LEU A 36 1.77 -14.64 4.41
CA LEU A 36 1.31 -16.03 4.26
C LEU A 36 2.32 -16.91 3.53
N ARG A 37 3.26 -16.31 2.80
CA ARG A 37 4.16 -17.01 1.88
C ARG A 37 5.59 -17.12 2.40
N HIS A 38 6.02 -16.22 3.28
CA HIS A 38 7.39 -16.18 3.76
C HIS A 38 7.45 -15.92 5.28
N PRO A 39 8.24 -16.72 6.03
CA PRO A 39 8.27 -16.66 7.49
C PRO A 39 8.71 -15.30 8.04
N VAL A 40 9.63 -14.60 7.36
CA VAL A 40 10.10 -13.28 7.81
C VAL A 40 8.96 -12.25 7.86
N PHE A 41 8.11 -12.19 6.84
CA PHE A 41 6.97 -11.26 6.87
C PHE A 41 5.90 -11.70 7.86
N ARG A 42 5.75 -13.01 8.10
CA ARG A 42 4.88 -13.52 9.16
C ARG A 42 5.38 -13.11 10.54
N MET A 43 6.68 -13.21 10.79
CA MET A 43 7.31 -12.77 12.04
C MET A 43 7.14 -11.27 12.21
N LEU A 44 7.35 -10.48 11.15
CA LEU A 44 7.23 -9.02 11.21
C LEU A 44 5.83 -8.55 11.65
N ILE A 45 4.76 -9.13 11.09
CA ILE A 45 3.38 -8.76 11.47
C ILE A 45 3.00 -9.26 12.87
N ASN A 46 3.79 -10.15 13.49
CA ASN A 46 3.59 -10.65 14.85
C ASN A 46 4.68 -10.13 15.82
N ASP A 47 5.50 -9.16 15.41
CA ASP A 47 6.56 -8.61 16.26
C ASP A 47 5.94 -7.79 17.39
N SER A 48 6.27 -8.11 18.64
CA SER A 48 5.66 -7.46 19.80
C SER A 48 5.95 -5.96 19.80
N ARG A 49 7.12 -5.50 19.36
CA ARG A 49 7.44 -4.07 19.30
C ARG A 49 6.48 -3.30 18.38
N LEU A 50 6.02 -3.96 17.32
CA LEU A 50 5.02 -3.40 16.43
C LEU A 50 3.63 -3.45 17.06
N LEU A 51 3.24 -4.61 17.59
CA LEU A 51 1.92 -4.81 18.18
C LEU A 51 1.69 -3.93 19.41
N ASP A 52 2.70 -3.70 20.24
CA ASP A 52 2.62 -2.82 21.41
C ASP A 52 2.30 -1.37 20.99
N LEU A 53 2.90 -0.89 19.89
CA LEU A 53 2.61 0.44 19.34
C LEU A 53 1.18 0.52 18.80
N VAL A 54 0.74 -0.50 18.06
CA VAL A 54 -0.63 -0.60 17.53
C VAL A 54 -1.64 -0.63 18.67
N GLU A 55 -1.41 -1.49 19.68
CA GLU A 55 -2.25 -1.63 20.87
C GLU A 55 -2.44 -0.31 21.60
N SER A 56 -1.36 0.49 21.72
CA SER A 56 -1.44 1.80 22.37
C SER A 56 -2.39 2.80 21.67
N LEU A 57 -2.68 2.58 20.38
CA LEU A 57 -3.52 3.46 19.56
C LEU A 57 -4.94 2.93 19.42
N ILE A 58 -5.12 1.62 19.22
CA ILE A 58 -6.41 1.02 18.88
C ILE A 58 -6.93 0.02 19.91
N GLY A 59 -6.20 -0.22 21.01
CA GLY A 59 -6.53 -1.20 22.04
C GLY A 59 -6.05 -2.63 21.73
N PRO A 60 -6.31 -3.58 22.65
CA PRO A 60 -5.70 -4.92 22.63
C PRO A 60 -6.24 -5.85 21.55
N ASP A 61 -7.44 -5.60 21.03
CA ASP A 61 -8.09 -6.47 20.04
C ASP A 61 -7.61 -6.15 18.62
N ILE A 62 -6.42 -6.64 18.29
CA ILE A 62 -5.76 -6.36 17.02
C ILE A 62 -6.09 -7.45 15.99
N ARG A 63 -6.54 -7.04 14.81
CA ARG A 63 -6.72 -7.91 13.64
C ARG A 63 -6.05 -7.31 12.41
N LEU A 64 -5.22 -8.11 11.74
CA LEU A 64 -4.74 -7.78 10.40
C LEU A 64 -5.87 -7.97 9.38
N ILE A 65 -6.33 -6.88 8.76
CA ILE A 65 -7.38 -6.91 7.73
C ILE A 65 -6.82 -6.79 6.31
N HIS A 66 -5.63 -6.23 6.15
CA HIS A 66 -5.00 -6.01 4.86
C HIS A 66 -3.48 -6.06 4.97
N TYR A 67 -2.81 -6.59 3.94
CA TYR A 67 -1.36 -6.61 3.83
C TYR A 67 -0.96 -6.31 2.40
N GLN A 68 -0.02 -5.38 2.25
CA GLN A 68 0.54 -5.02 0.97
C GLN A 68 1.99 -4.57 1.13
N GLY A 69 2.89 -5.20 0.36
CA GLY A 69 4.19 -4.61 0.06
C GLY A 69 4.06 -3.70 -1.16
N VAL A 70 4.69 -2.54 -1.13
CA VAL A 70 4.76 -1.62 -2.27
C VAL A 70 6.19 -1.57 -2.77
N TYR A 71 6.37 -1.82 -4.06
CA TYR A 71 7.68 -1.72 -4.72
C TYR A 71 7.59 -0.74 -5.90
N LYS A 72 8.43 0.28 -5.85
CA LYS A 72 8.61 1.28 -6.92
C LYS A 72 10.01 1.07 -7.51
N PRO A 73 10.14 0.61 -8.76
CA PRO A 73 11.44 0.46 -9.38
C PRO A 73 12.17 1.80 -9.52
N ALA A 74 13.50 1.77 -9.56
CA ALA A 74 14.28 2.95 -9.88
C ALA A 74 13.94 3.46 -11.29
N HIS A 75 13.85 4.79 -11.44
CA HIS A 75 13.59 5.54 -12.68
C HIS A 75 12.20 5.36 -13.30
N THR A 76 11.57 4.20 -13.16
CA THR A 76 10.22 3.92 -13.67
C THR A 76 9.17 3.84 -12.56
N GLY A 77 9.52 4.15 -11.31
CA GLY A 77 8.58 4.16 -10.18
C GLY A 77 7.50 5.23 -10.32
N GLY A 78 6.22 4.83 -10.21
CA GLY A 78 5.09 5.75 -10.24
C GLY A 78 4.77 6.42 -8.89
N GLU A 79 4.00 7.52 -8.94
CA GLU A 79 3.47 8.22 -7.77
C GLU A 79 2.17 7.59 -7.25
N VAL A 80 2.09 7.16 -5.99
CA VAL A 80 0.79 6.79 -5.41
C VAL A 80 0.04 8.08 -5.08
N ARG A 81 -1.10 8.29 -5.75
CA ARG A 81 -1.87 9.54 -5.68
C ARG A 81 -2.55 9.74 -4.32
N TRP A 82 -2.91 10.99 -4.02
CA TRP A 82 -3.60 11.36 -2.77
C TRP A 82 -4.89 10.57 -2.58
N HIS A 83 -4.99 9.83 -1.48
CA HIS A 83 -6.18 9.03 -1.12
C HIS A 83 -6.31 8.92 0.40
N GLN A 84 -7.45 8.41 0.85
CA GLN A 84 -7.63 7.89 2.21
C GLN A 84 -7.83 6.39 2.10
N ASP A 85 -7.06 5.60 2.86
CA ASP A 85 -7.14 4.13 2.86
C ASP A 85 -8.57 3.62 3.07
N ASN A 86 -9.34 4.28 3.96
CA ASN A 86 -10.69 3.85 4.25
C ASN A 86 -11.68 4.06 3.08
N ASP A 87 -11.31 4.85 2.08
CA ASP A 87 -12.09 4.94 0.84
C ASP A 87 -12.05 3.62 0.06
N TYR A 88 -10.98 2.84 0.19
CA TYR A 88 -10.87 1.48 -0.35
C TYR A 88 -11.52 0.43 0.55
N PHE A 89 -11.15 0.43 1.84
CA PHE A 89 -11.51 -0.67 2.75
C PHE A 89 -12.93 -0.59 3.30
N LYS A 90 -13.54 0.62 3.30
CA LYS A 90 -14.90 0.88 3.80
C LYS A 90 -15.14 0.27 5.19
N VAL A 91 -14.14 0.36 6.07
CA VAL A 91 -14.26 -0.10 7.45
C VAL A 91 -15.05 0.94 8.23
N ALA A 92 -16.13 0.48 8.88
CA ALA A 92 -17.06 1.35 9.59
C ALA A 92 -16.48 1.98 10.87
N GLU A 93 -15.43 1.38 11.43
CA GLU A 93 -14.84 1.79 12.70
C GLU A 93 -13.61 2.69 12.50
N ASN A 94 -13.55 3.79 13.27
CA ASN A 94 -12.39 4.68 13.39
C ASN A 94 -11.20 4.06 14.14
N ARG A 95 -11.12 2.71 14.20
CA ARG A 95 -10.08 1.95 14.90
C ARG A 95 -9.16 1.20 13.94
N THR A 96 -9.19 1.57 12.66
CA THR A 96 -8.26 1.03 11.67
C THR A 96 -7.05 1.94 11.58
N ILE A 97 -5.85 1.35 11.69
CA ILE A 97 -4.59 2.04 11.41
C ILE A 97 -3.80 1.27 10.37
N SER A 98 -3.10 2.00 9.51
CA SER A 98 -2.13 1.44 8.57
C SER A 98 -0.73 1.59 9.15
N VAL A 99 0.00 0.48 9.23
CA VAL A 99 1.42 0.49 9.59
C VAL A 99 2.23 0.40 8.32
N TRP A 100 3.06 1.40 8.07
CA TRP A 100 4.00 1.42 6.95
C TRP A 100 5.43 1.26 7.46
N LEU A 101 6.14 0.25 6.94
CA LEU A 101 7.51 -0.09 7.33
C LEU A 101 8.42 0.06 6.12
N ALA A 102 9.40 0.96 6.21
CA ALA A 102 10.47 1.09 5.23
C ALA A 102 11.36 -0.16 5.25
N LEU A 103 11.54 -0.82 4.11
CA LEU A 103 12.51 -1.92 3.96
C LEU A 103 13.87 -1.43 3.45
N ASP A 104 13.89 -0.27 2.80
CA ASP A 104 15.07 0.45 2.31
C ASP A 104 14.97 1.92 2.73
N ASP A 105 16.06 2.68 2.62
CA ASP A 105 16.05 4.12 2.90
C ASP A 105 15.03 4.85 2.03
N VAL A 106 14.23 5.72 2.65
CA VAL A 106 13.15 6.44 1.98
C VAL A 106 13.35 7.94 2.14
N THR A 107 13.46 8.61 0.99
CA THR A 107 13.82 10.02 0.83
C THR A 107 12.76 10.72 -0.01
N VAL A 108 12.80 12.06 -0.03
CA VAL A 108 11.89 12.85 -0.88
C VAL A 108 12.11 12.49 -2.36
N GLU A 109 13.36 12.27 -2.74
CA GLU A 109 13.79 12.01 -4.11
C GLU A 109 13.42 10.60 -4.60
N ASN A 110 13.29 9.62 -3.69
CA ASN A 110 12.91 8.24 -4.04
C ASN A 110 11.44 7.89 -3.74
N GLY A 111 10.62 8.90 -3.41
CA GLY A 111 9.17 8.76 -3.32
C GLY A 111 8.65 8.37 -1.95
N CYS A 112 9.13 9.04 -0.89
CA CYS A 112 8.59 8.96 0.46
C CYS A 112 7.08 9.25 0.52
N MET A 113 6.45 8.81 1.60
CA MET A 113 5.04 9.09 1.85
C MET A 113 4.84 10.53 2.34
N TRP A 114 3.74 11.13 1.91
CA TRP A 114 3.30 12.45 2.32
C TRP A 114 1.98 12.31 3.07
N TYR A 115 1.81 13.11 4.11
CA TYR A 115 0.58 13.14 4.91
C TYR A 115 0.04 14.56 4.97
N LEU A 116 -1.28 14.69 4.99
CA LEU A 116 -1.96 15.94 5.26
C LEU A 116 -2.53 15.90 6.69
N PRO A 117 -1.90 16.58 7.67
CA PRO A 117 -2.32 16.49 9.07
C PRO A 117 -3.78 16.91 9.29
N GLY A 118 -4.44 16.30 10.27
CA GLY A 118 -5.83 16.62 10.65
C GLY A 118 -6.93 16.09 9.73
N HIS A 119 -6.62 15.57 8.54
CA HIS A 119 -7.63 15.13 7.57
C HIS A 119 -8.12 13.69 7.79
N HIS A 120 -7.66 13.02 8.85
CA HIS A 120 -8.09 11.67 9.22
C HIS A 120 -9.41 11.65 10.02
N HIS A 121 -9.94 12.81 10.44
CA HIS A 121 -11.17 12.90 11.25
C HIS A 121 -12.46 12.73 10.43
N GLN A 122 -12.39 12.82 9.10
CA GLN A 122 -13.52 12.65 8.21
C GLN A 122 -13.08 12.00 6.90
N LEU A 123 -13.95 11.16 6.34
CA LEU A 123 -13.76 10.68 4.97
C LEU A 123 -14.18 11.80 4.03
N LEU A 124 -13.26 12.25 3.19
CA LEU A 124 -13.48 13.25 2.17
C LEU A 124 -14.09 12.59 0.93
N GLN A 125 -14.74 13.39 0.09
CA GLN A 125 -15.23 12.88 -1.18
C GLN A 125 -14.04 12.55 -2.08
N HIS A 126 -14.03 11.31 -2.56
CA HIS A 126 -13.07 10.88 -3.56
C HIS A 126 -13.69 10.92 -4.95
N GLU A 127 -13.04 11.60 -5.88
CA GLU A 127 -13.39 11.49 -7.29
C GLU A 127 -12.62 10.34 -7.93
N GLN A 128 -13.36 9.45 -8.60
CA GLN A 128 -12.79 8.44 -9.44
C GLN A 128 -12.68 9.01 -10.85
N LEU A 129 -11.48 9.42 -11.26
CA LEU A 129 -11.23 9.81 -12.65
C LEU A 129 -11.08 8.53 -13.49
N TRP A 130 -12.18 8.08 -14.08
CA TRP A 130 -12.22 6.93 -14.97
C TRP A 130 -11.85 7.36 -16.40
N ASP A 131 -10.90 6.65 -17.01
CA ASP A 131 -10.92 6.37 -18.45
C ASP A 131 -11.23 4.88 -18.56
N THR A 132 -12.30 4.53 -19.28
CA THR A 132 -12.84 3.17 -19.41
C THR A 132 -11.86 2.14 -19.99
N SER A 133 -10.67 2.56 -20.41
CA SER A 133 -9.64 1.66 -20.89
C SER A 133 -8.64 1.20 -19.81
N GLN A 134 -8.36 2.00 -18.78
CA GLN A 134 -7.29 1.72 -17.82
C GLN A 134 -7.44 2.57 -16.54
N LYS A 135 -7.19 1.96 -15.37
CA LYS A 135 -6.68 2.56 -14.12
C LYS A 135 -7.61 2.53 -12.90
N LYS A 136 -7.01 2.29 -11.74
CA LYS A 136 -7.59 2.43 -10.40
C LYS A 136 -6.85 3.55 -9.68
N GLY A 137 -7.56 4.59 -9.27
CA GLY A 137 -7.05 5.68 -8.45
C GLY A 137 -8.19 6.57 -8.01
N PHE A 138 -8.19 6.96 -6.74
CA PHE A 138 -9.11 7.94 -6.16
C PHE A 138 -8.33 9.23 -5.89
N TYR A 139 -8.97 10.39 -6.02
CA TYR A 139 -8.41 11.71 -5.67
C TYR A 139 -9.27 12.37 -4.61
N LEU A 140 -8.66 13.09 -3.69
CA LEU A 140 -9.38 14.10 -2.93
C LEU A 140 -9.85 15.19 -3.91
N ALA A 141 -11.16 15.46 -3.93
CA ALA A 141 -11.74 16.59 -4.65
C ALA A 141 -11.45 17.92 -3.95
#